data_AF-A0A136LP60-F1
#
_entry.id   AF-A0A136LP60-F1
#
_cell.length_a   1.000
_cell.length_b   1.000
_cell.length_c   1.000
_cell.angle_alpha   90.00
_cell.angle_beta   90.00
_cell.angle_gamma   90.00
#
_symmetry.space_group_name_H-M   'P 1'
#
loop_
_entity.id
_entity.type
_entity.pdbx_description
1 polymer ?
#
loop_
_entity_poly.entity_id
_entity_poly.type
_entity_poly.pdbx_seq_one_letter_code
_entity_poly.pdbx_strand_id
1 'polypeptide(L)'
;MKSRTCWATGVVAIVALASCIAPPFPEYIFLQHLPTVAVLALVMFTSKRFPISHSSLALLFGFLLLHILGARYSYSYVPYDDWSAWLLGESISQLAGWSRNHYDRLVHLCYGLLLAPVAQEVLERYARLPRRASIFFAVEFIMATSMIYEVAEWLITLLFANETADAYNGQQGDMWDAQKDMALATAGALLSAGWMLLRNSPTKRLSQG
;
A
#
# COMPACT_ATOMS: atom_id res chain seq x y z
N MET A 1 -0.50 -21.73 -11.22
CA MET A 1 -0.39 -20.27 -10.97
C MET A 1 -1.64 -19.53 -11.43
N LYS A 2 -2.02 -19.56 -12.72
CA LYS A 2 -3.18 -18.83 -13.26
C LYS A 2 -4.50 -19.02 -12.48
N SER A 3 -4.89 -20.25 -12.16
CA SER A 3 -6.14 -20.48 -11.40
C SER A 3 -6.07 -19.85 -9.99
N ARG A 4 -4.95 -19.99 -9.30
CA ARG A 4 -4.73 -19.43 -7.96
C ARG A 4 -4.72 -17.91 -7.97
N THR A 5 -4.08 -17.29 -8.95
CA THR A 5 -4.11 -15.82 -9.11
C THR A 5 -5.53 -15.34 -9.34
N CYS A 6 -6.29 -15.97 -10.25
CA CYS A 6 -7.70 -15.60 -10.47
C CYS A 6 -8.56 -15.75 -9.21
N TRP A 7 -8.41 -16.86 -8.47
CA TRP A 7 -9.13 -17.06 -7.21
C TRP A 7 -8.77 -16.01 -6.17
N ALA A 8 -7.48 -15.75 -5.95
CA ALA A 8 -7.03 -14.78 -4.96
C ALA A 8 -7.45 -13.35 -5.33
N THR A 9 -7.36 -12.96 -6.60
CA THR A 9 -7.91 -11.68 -7.07
C THR A 9 -9.42 -11.62 -6.83
N GLY A 10 -10.15 -12.69 -7.12
CA GLY A 10 -11.60 -12.77 -6.87
C GLY A 10 -11.96 -12.59 -5.40
N VAL A 11 -11.20 -13.20 -4.49
CA VAL A 11 -11.39 -13.03 -3.04
C VAL A 11 -11.18 -11.57 -2.64
N VAL A 12 -10.07 -10.94 -3.06
CA VAL A 12 -9.80 -9.53 -2.73
C VAL A 12 -10.87 -8.61 -3.32
N ALA A 13 -11.34 -8.90 -4.54
CA ALA A 13 -12.44 -8.15 -5.15
C ALA A 13 -13.75 -8.27 -4.35
N ILE A 14 -14.08 -9.46 -3.84
CA ILE A 14 -15.24 -9.66 -2.97
C ILE A 14 -15.08 -8.86 -1.66
N VAL A 15 -13.89 -8.85 -1.06
CA VAL A 15 -13.62 -8.05 0.15
C VAL A 15 -13.78 -6.55 -0.14
N ALA A 16 -13.27 -6.07 -1.28
CA ALA A 16 -13.48 -4.69 -1.72
C ALA A 16 -14.97 -4.35 -1.88
N LEU A 17 -15.75 -5.22 -2.55
CA LEU A 17 -17.19 -5.02 -2.70
C LEU A 17 -17.94 -5.05 -1.36
N ALA A 18 -17.58 -5.97 -0.46
CA ALA A 18 -18.16 -6.04 0.88
C ALA A 18 -17.84 -4.77 1.69
N SER A 19 -16.65 -4.19 1.50
CA SER A 19 -16.26 -2.95 2.17
C SER A 19 -17.09 -1.72 1.75
N CYS A 20 -17.78 -1.80 0.61
CA CYS A 20 -18.74 -0.79 0.14
C CYS A 20 -20.15 -0.95 0.74
N ILE A 21 -20.40 -1.95 1.59
CA ILE A 21 -21.70 -2.12 2.24
C ILE A 21 -21.77 -1.20 3.46
N ALA A 22 -22.65 -0.19 3.41
CA ALA A 22 -22.84 0.80 4.47
C ALA A 22 -21.50 1.38 5.00
N PRO A 23 -20.67 2.02 4.16
CA PRO A 23 -19.48 2.71 4.61
C PRO A 23 -19.89 3.95 5.43
N PRO A 24 -19.10 4.35 6.44
CA PRO A 24 -19.39 5.56 7.21
C PRO A 24 -19.37 6.85 6.37
N PHE A 25 -18.58 6.86 5.28
CA PHE A 25 -18.41 8.01 4.38
C PHE A 25 -18.64 7.58 2.92
N PRO A 26 -19.90 7.41 2.49
CA PRO A 26 -20.23 6.93 1.16
C PRO A 26 -19.79 7.87 0.03
N GLU A 27 -19.65 9.17 0.30
CA GLU A 27 -19.25 10.20 -0.67
C GLU A 27 -17.82 10.00 -1.19
N TYR A 28 -16.92 9.43 -0.40
CA TYR A 28 -15.51 9.22 -0.78
C TYR A 28 -15.21 7.80 -1.27
N ILE A 29 -16.15 6.86 -1.13
CA ILE A 29 -15.89 5.43 -1.33
C ILE A 29 -15.36 5.11 -2.74
N PHE A 30 -15.89 5.77 -3.77
CA PHE A 30 -15.47 5.54 -5.15
C PHE A 30 -14.05 6.04 -5.39
N LEU A 31 -13.76 7.24 -4.90
CA LEU A 31 -12.45 7.86 -5.04
C LEU A 31 -11.39 7.05 -4.29
N GLN A 32 -11.73 6.62 -3.07
CA GLN A 32 -10.88 5.78 -2.23
C GLN A 32 -10.64 4.38 -2.83
N HIS A 33 -11.61 3.76 -3.53
CA HIS A 33 -11.38 2.44 -4.15
C HIS A 33 -10.75 2.47 -5.54
N LEU A 34 -10.60 3.64 -6.18
CA LEU A 34 -10.02 3.76 -7.52
C LEU A 34 -8.64 3.07 -7.65
N PRO A 35 -7.68 3.26 -6.72
CA PRO A 35 -6.39 2.56 -6.78
C PRO A 35 -6.54 1.04 -6.64
N THR A 36 -7.47 0.56 -5.79
CA THR A 36 -7.72 -0.87 -5.60
C THR A 36 -8.20 -1.51 -6.91
N VAL A 37 -9.19 -0.90 -7.57
CA VAL A 37 -9.71 -1.41 -8.86
C VAL A 37 -8.62 -1.42 -9.93
N ALA A 38 -7.82 -0.35 -10.01
CA ALA A 38 -6.73 -0.24 -10.96
C ALA A 38 -5.70 -1.36 -10.77
N VAL A 39 -5.28 -1.65 -9.53
CA VAL A 39 -4.33 -2.74 -9.25
C VAL A 39 -4.93 -4.11 -9.52
N LEU A 40 -6.19 -4.38 -9.14
CA LEU A 40 -6.84 -5.66 -9.43
C LEU A 40 -6.96 -5.90 -10.94
N ALA A 41 -7.32 -4.87 -11.71
CA ALA A 41 -7.36 -4.93 -13.17
C ALA A 41 -5.96 -5.19 -13.76
N LEU A 42 -4.93 -4.49 -13.25
CA LEU A 42 -3.54 -4.69 -13.67
C LEU A 42 -3.09 -6.13 -13.41
N VAL A 43 -3.36 -6.69 -12.23
CA VAL A 43 -3.02 -8.08 -11.90
C VAL A 43 -3.73 -9.05 -12.86
N MET A 44 -5.01 -8.85 -13.13
CA MET A 44 -5.76 -9.70 -14.06
C MET A 44 -5.16 -9.67 -15.47
N PHE A 45 -4.86 -8.48 -15.99
CA PHE A 45 -4.32 -8.29 -17.33
C PHE A 45 -2.90 -8.83 -17.47
N THR A 46 -2.06 -8.62 -16.46
CA THR A 46 -0.64 -9.01 -16.48
C THR A 46 -0.39 -10.45 -16.09
N SER A 47 -1.30 -11.10 -15.34
CA SER A 47 -1.11 -12.45 -14.77
C SER A 47 -0.68 -13.55 -15.76
N LYS A 48 -1.04 -13.43 -17.05
CA LYS A 48 -0.66 -14.40 -18.09
C LYS A 48 0.71 -14.11 -18.71
N ARG A 49 1.05 -12.84 -18.93
CA ARG A 49 2.28 -12.41 -19.63
C ARG A 49 3.43 -12.10 -18.68
N PHE A 50 3.12 -11.54 -17.52
CA PHE A 50 4.07 -11.08 -16.51
C PHE A 50 3.71 -11.64 -15.12
N PRO A 51 3.77 -12.96 -14.93
CA PRO A 51 3.48 -13.56 -13.63
C PRO A 51 4.54 -13.25 -12.57
N ILE A 52 4.09 -12.71 -11.43
CA ILE A 52 4.89 -12.56 -10.21
C ILE A 52 4.82 -13.81 -9.32
N SER A 53 5.76 -13.95 -8.38
CA SER A 53 5.82 -15.05 -7.43
C SER A 53 4.62 -15.07 -6.49
N HIS A 54 4.32 -16.23 -5.90
CA HIS A 54 3.26 -16.33 -4.88
C HIS A 54 3.53 -15.44 -3.67
N SER A 55 4.80 -15.25 -3.28
CA SER A 55 5.17 -14.36 -2.18
C SER A 55 4.87 -12.90 -2.53
N SER A 56 5.25 -12.43 -3.72
CA SER A 56 4.93 -11.06 -4.16
C SER A 56 3.45 -10.85 -4.36
N LEU A 57 2.71 -11.86 -4.82
CA LEU A 57 1.25 -11.81 -4.89
C LEU A 57 0.61 -11.69 -3.50
N ALA A 58 1.14 -12.42 -2.50
CA ALA A 58 0.67 -12.32 -1.13
C ALA A 58 0.99 -10.96 -0.48
N LEU A 59 2.18 -10.40 -0.73
CA LEU A 59 2.53 -9.05 -0.28
C LEU A 59 1.63 -7.98 -0.91
N LEU A 60 1.42 -8.06 -2.23
CA LEU A 60 0.53 -7.15 -2.97
C LEU A 60 -0.91 -7.22 -2.44
N PHE A 61 -1.44 -8.42 -2.22
CA PHE A 61 -2.79 -8.57 -1.68
C PHE A 61 -2.89 -8.21 -0.20
N GLY A 62 -1.86 -8.47 0.60
CA GLY A 62 -1.77 -7.98 1.97
C GLY A 62 -1.86 -6.45 2.02
N PHE A 63 -1.13 -5.77 1.13
CA PHE A 63 -1.24 -4.32 0.99
C PHE A 63 -2.64 -3.88 0.53
N LEU A 64 -3.23 -4.54 -0.48
CA LEU A 64 -4.59 -4.21 -0.92
C LEU A 64 -5.64 -4.39 0.17
N LEU A 65 -5.49 -5.36 1.07
CA LEU A 65 -6.41 -5.52 2.21
C LEU A 65 -6.30 -4.34 3.19
N LEU A 66 -5.08 -3.86 3.47
CA LEU A 66 -4.88 -2.64 4.27
C LEU A 66 -5.52 -1.43 3.59
N HIS A 67 -5.33 -1.30 2.27
CA HIS A 67 -5.91 -0.22 1.48
C HIS A 67 -7.45 -0.29 1.43
N ILE A 68 -8.03 -1.48 1.30
CA ILE A 68 -9.49 -1.67 1.31
C ILE A 68 -10.08 -1.28 2.68
N LEU A 69 -9.39 -1.65 3.76
CA LEU A 69 -9.80 -1.26 5.11
C LEU A 69 -9.72 0.26 5.29
N GLY A 70 -8.64 0.89 4.82
CA GLY A 70 -8.52 2.35 4.79
C GLY A 70 -9.66 3.00 3.99
N ALA A 71 -9.87 2.55 2.76
CA ALA A 71 -10.90 3.08 1.87
C ALA A 71 -12.32 3.03 2.46
N ARG A 72 -12.67 1.94 3.16
CA ARG A 72 -13.96 1.83 3.85
C ARG A 72 -14.19 2.95 4.85
N TYR A 73 -13.15 3.34 5.59
CA TYR A 73 -13.21 4.31 6.67
C TYR A 73 -12.54 5.66 6.29
N SER A 74 -12.32 5.91 4.99
CA SER A 74 -11.59 7.08 4.48
C SER A 74 -10.24 7.33 5.14
N TYR A 75 -9.54 6.28 5.56
CA TYR A 75 -8.24 6.24 6.25
C TYR A 75 -8.22 6.92 7.63
N SER A 76 -8.68 8.17 7.70
CA SER A 76 -8.77 9.02 8.87
C SER A 76 -9.62 8.45 10.01
N TYR A 77 -10.56 7.55 9.72
CA TYR A 77 -11.55 7.08 10.68
C TYR A 77 -11.52 5.56 10.89
N VAL A 78 -10.41 4.90 10.56
CA VAL A 78 -10.26 3.47 10.89
C VAL A 78 -10.28 3.32 12.41
N PRO A 79 -11.21 2.54 12.98
CA PRO A 79 -11.45 2.51 14.43
C PRO A 79 -10.47 1.58 15.16
N TYR A 80 -9.17 1.72 14.88
CA TYR A 80 -8.14 0.90 15.53
C TYR A 80 -8.07 1.16 17.03
N ASP A 81 -8.41 2.37 17.48
CA ASP A 81 -8.43 2.72 18.90
C ASP A 81 -9.52 1.95 19.63
N ASP A 82 -10.73 1.90 19.08
CA ASP A 82 -11.84 1.11 19.64
C ASP A 82 -11.49 -0.38 19.69
N TRP A 83 -10.87 -0.91 18.63
CA TRP A 83 -10.42 -2.30 18.60
C TRP A 83 -9.35 -2.59 19.65
N SER A 84 -8.38 -1.68 19.80
CA SER A 84 -7.31 -1.83 20.80
C SER A 84 -7.82 -1.68 22.22
N ALA A 85 -8.74 -0.74 22.48
CA ALA A 85 -9.38 -0.59 23.78
C ALA A 85 -10.19 -1.84 24.14
N TRP A 86 -10.92 -2.40 23.18
CA TRP A 86 -11.68 -3.64 23.38
C TRP A 86 -10.76 -4.86 23.62
N LEU A 87 -9.63 -4.97 22.92
CA LEU A 87 -8.71 -6.11 23.01
C LEU A 87 -7.74 -6.02 24.20
N LEU A 88 -7.23 -4.83 24.49
CA LEU A 88 -6.09 -4.58 25.36
C LEU A 88 -6.47 -3.74 26.60
N GLY A 89 -7.69 -3.22 26.66
CA GLY A 89 -8.18 -2.34 27.73
C GLY A 89 -7.80 -0.87 27.57
N GLU A 90 -6.90 -0.54 26.64
CA GLU A 90 -6.37 0.81 26.42
C GLU A 90 -6.28 1.09 24.92
N SER A 91 -6.48 2.35 24.51
CA SER A 91 -6.35 2.72 23.11
C SER A 91 -4.90 2.98 22.71
N ILE A 92 -4.51 2.59 21.50
CA ILE A 92 -3.15 2.80 20.98
C ILE A 92 -2.80 4.30 20.99
N SER A 93 -3.73 5.15 20.58
CA SER A 93 -3.50 6.60 20.56
C SER A 93 -3.33 7.17 21.96
N GLN A 94 -4.03 6.67 22.99
CA GLN A 94 -3.81 7.09 24.37
C GLN A 94 -2.44 6.66 24.88
N LEU A 95 -2.03 5.41 24.64
CA LEU A 95 -0.72 4.89 25.04
C LEU A 95 0.43 5.65 24.38
N ALA A 96 0.25 6.09 23.13
CA ALA A 96 1.25 6.81 22.36
C ALA A 96 1.15 8.36 22.49
N GLY A 97 0.13 8.87 23.19
CA GLY A 97 -0.14 10.31 23.31
C GLY A 97 -0.50 10.99 21.98
N TRP A 98 -1.10 10.25 21.05
CA TRP A 98 -1.47 10.76 19.73
C TRP A 98 -2.79 11.52 19.77
N SER A 99 -2.81 12.66 19.08
CA SER A 99 -3.99 13.51 18.95
C SER A 99 -4.80 13.22 17.67
N ARG A 100 -4.33 12.31 16.82
CA ARG A 100 -4.93 12.01 15.51
C ARG A 100 -4.82 10.52 15.17
N ASN A 101 -5.56 10.12 14.15
CA ASN A 101 -5.52 8.77 13.60
C ASN A 101 -4.27 8.62 12.69
N HIS A 102 -3.49 7.57 12.92
CA HIS A 102 -2.27 7.29 12.15
C HIS A 102 -2.38 6.07 11.22
N TYR A 103 -3.59 5.65 10.87
CA TYR A 103 -3.78 4.52 9.96
C TYR A 103 -3.18 4.79 8.58
N ASP A 104 -3.30 6.02 8.08
CA ASP A 104 -2.74 6.39 6.78
C ASP A 104 -1.22 6.24 6.74
N ARG A 105 -0.54 6.80 7.76
CA ARG A 105 0.89 6.60 8.01
C ARG A 105 1.31 5.13 8.07
N LEU A 106 0.49 4.28 8.70
CA LEU A 106 0.73 2.84 8.71
C LEU A 106 0.64 2.25 7.30
N VAL A 107 -0.34 2.65 6.50
CA VAL A 107 -0.47 2.21 5.11
C VAL A 107 0.71 2.69 4.28
N HIS A 108 1.19 3.92 4.44
CA HIS A 108 2.40 4.41 3.77
C HIS A 108 3.64 3.61 4.15
N LEU A 109 3.86 3.33 5.44
CA LEU A 109 4.95 2.44 5.87
C LEU A 109 4.83 1.05 5.22
N CYS A 110 3.63 0.47 5.25
CA CYS A 110 3.34 -0.83 4.65
C CYS A 110 3.44 -0.81 3.12
N TYR A 111 3.17 0.31 2.46
CA TYR A 111 3.35 0.47 1.01
C TYR A 111 4.79 0.21 0.63
N GLY A 112 5.73 0.89 1.28
CA GLY A 112 7.15 0.65 1.05
C GLY A 112 7.59 -0.75 1.47
N LEU A 113 7.16 -1.20 2.64
CA LEU A 113 7.56 -2.50 3.18
C LEU A 113 7.08 -3.66 2.28
N LEU A 114 5.83 -3.64 1.84
CA LEU A 114 5.21 -4.75 1.12
C LEU A 114 5.44 -4.67 -0.38
N LEU A 115 5.47 -3.48 -0.99
CA LEU A 115 5.56 -3.35 -2.44
C LEU A 115 6.99 -3.18 -2.97
N ALA A 116 7.97 -2.77 -2.17
CA ALA A 116 9.37 -2.75 -2.62
C ALA A 116 9.86 -4.14 -3.09
N PRO A 117 9.58 -5.25 -2.39
CA PRO A 117 9.92 -6.59 -2.88
C PRO A 117 9.20 -6.98 -4.18
N VAL A 118 7.94 -6.52 -4.36
CA VAL A 118 7.16 -6.77 -5.57
C VAL A 118 7.78 -6.03 -6.76
N ALA A 119 8.09 -4.74 -6.59
CA ALA A 119 8.76 -3.93 -7.59
C ALA A 119 10.14 -4.49 -7.94
N GLN A 120 10.90 -4.91 -6.92
CA GLN A 120 12.21 -5.53 -7.08
C GLN A 120 12.14 -6.81 -7.93
N GLU A 121 11.16 -7.69 -7.68
CA GLU A 121 10.96 -8.91 -8.48
C GLU A 121 10.65 -8.57 -9.94
N VAL A 122 9.79 -7.57 -10.17
CA VAL A 122 9.42 -7.14 -11.53
C VAL A 122 10.64 -6.60 -12.28
N LEU A 123 11.44 -5.75 -11.62
CA LEU A 123 12.66 -5.16 -12.18
C LEU A 123 13.73 -6.22 -12.46
N GLU A 124 13.95 -7.16 -11.54
CA GLU A 124 14.92 -8.25 -11.73
C GLU A 124 14.46 -9.22 -12.83
N ARG A 125 13.19 -9.62 -12.84
CA ARG A 125 12.68 -10.64 -13.77
C ARG A 125 12.47 -10.10 -15.19
N TYR A 126 11.90 -8.90 -15.32
CA TYR A 126 11.44 -8.39 -16.62
C TYR A 126 12.34 -7.31 -17.20
N ALA A 127 12.91 -6.44 -16.36
CA ALA A 127 13.93 -5.48 -16.80
C ALA A 127 15.35 -6.07 -16.75
N ARG A 128 15.51 -7.31 -16.25
CA ARG A 128 16.80 -8.05 -16.17
C ARG A 128 17.88 -7.28 -15.42
N LEU A 129 17.49 -6.44 -14.46
CA LEU A 129 18.44 -5.69 -13.66
C LEU A 129 19.16 -6.62 -12.67
N PRO A 130 20.47 -6.44 -12.45
CA PRO A 130 21.19 -7.13 -11.38
C PRO A 130 20.51 -6.88 -10.03
N ARG A 131 20.50 -7.88 -9.14
CA ARG A 131 19.79 -7.82 -7.85
C ARG A 131 19.98 -6.53 -7.06
N ARG A 132 21.22 -6.03 -6.95
CA ARG A 132 21.49 -4.77 -6.21
C ARG A 132 20.88 -3.56 -6.91
N ALA A 133 20.95 -3.51 -8.23
CA ALA A 133 20.33 -2.45 -9.01
C ALA A 133 18.80 -2.53 -8.93
N SER A 134 18.20 -3.73 -9.02
CA SER A 134 16.75 -3.88 -8.88
C SER A 134 16.24 -3.49 -7.48
N ILE A 135 17.00 -3.78 -6.42
CA ILE A 135 16.68 -3.30 -5.06
C ILE A 135 16.72 -1.77 -4.99
N PHE A 136 17.78 -1.16 -5.51
CA PHE A 136 17.91 0.30 -5.55
C PHE A 136 16.75 0.95 -6.29
N PHE A 137 16.48 0.52 -7.53
CA PHE A 137 15.39 1.06 -8.33
C PHE A 137 14.00 0.73 -7.78
N ALA A 138 13.84 -0.33 -6.98
CA ALA A 138 12.59 -0.58 -6.28
C ALA A 138 12.32 0.47 -5.19
N VAL A 139 13.36 0.88 -4.45
CA VAL A 139 13.24 1.98 -3.47
C VAL A 139 12.90 3.29 -4.18
N GLU A 140 13.63 3.62 -5.25
CA GLU A 140 13.35 4.82 -6.07
C GLU A 140 11.93 4.80 -6.65
N PHE A 141 11.46 3.64 -7.11
CA PHE A 141 10.10 3.48 -7.60
C PHE A 141 9.08 3.83 -6.51
N ILE A 142 9.22 3.27 -5.31
CA ILE A 142 8.33 3.58 -4.18
C ILE A 142 8.37 5.07 -3.81
N MET A 143 9.55 5.67 -3.75
CA MET A 143 9.69 7.10 -3.44
C MET A 143 8.98 7.96 -4.48
N ALA A 144 9.21 7.69 -5.77
CA ALA A 144 8.61 8.43 -6.87
C ALA A 144 7.08 8.29 -6.90
N THR A 145 6.56 7.07 -6.73
CA THR A 145 5.11 6.85 -6.75
C THR A 145 4.42 7.36 -5.50
N SER A 146 5.07 7.31 -4.33
CA SER A 146 4.55 7.97 -3.11
C SER A 146 4.44 9.48 -3.30
N MET A 147 5.47 10.11 -3.88
CA MET A 147 5.41 11.54 -4.20
C MET A 147 4.29 11.87 -5.19
N ILE A 148 4.11 11.07 -6.25
CA ILE A 148 3.02 11.26 -7.21
C ILE A 148 1.65 11.13 -6.51
N TYR A 149 1.51 10.19 -5.58
CA TYR A 149 0.29 10.00 -4.80
C TYR A 149 -0.05 11.24 -3.96
N GLU A 150 0.91 11.74 -3.17
CA GLU A 150 0.71 12.97 -2.36
C GLU A 150 0.37 14.19 -3.22
N VAL A 151 1.02 14.33 -4.37
CA VAL A 151 0.71 15.42 -5.30
C VAL A 151 -0.71 15.27 -5.86
N ALA A 152 -1.15 14.05 -6.13
CA ALA A 152 -2.52 13.81 -6.58
C ALA A 152 -3.54 14.15 -5.49
N GLU A 153 -3.32 13.79 -4.24
CA GLU A 153 -4.21 14.14 -3.12
C GLU A 153 -4.25 15.64 -2.86
N TRP A 154 -3.11 16.32 -2.94
CA TRP A 154 -3.05 17.78 -2.92
C TRP A 154 -3.90 18.40 -4.04
N LEU A 155 -3.78 17.91 -5.27
CA LEU A 155 -4.56 18.41 -6.41
C LEU A 155 -6.06 18.12 -6.26
N ILE A 156 -6.44 16.94 -5.75
CA ILE A 156 -7.84 16.61 -5.46
C ILE A 156 -8.38 17.60 -4.41
N THR A 157 -7.63 17.86 -3.35
CA THR A 157 -8.02 18.82 -2.31
C THR A 157 -8.29 20.22 -2.89
N LEU A 158 -7.46 20.68 -3.83
CA LEU A 158 -7.67 21.96 -4.51
C LEU A 158 -8.91 21.96 -5.43
N LEU A 159 -9.21 20.86 -6.10
CA LEU A 159 -10.31 20.75 -7.06
C LEU A 159 -11.68 20.55 -6.38
N PHE A 160 -11.69 19.87 -5.23
CA PHE A 160 -12.90 19.56 -4.46
C PHE A 160 -13.05 20.49 -3.24
N ALA A 161 -12.46 21.68 -3.31
CA ALA A 161 -12.43 22.74 -2.29
C ALA A 161 -13.82 23.28 -1.93
N ASN A 162 -14.63 22.44 -1.31
CA ASN A 162 -15.66 22.82 -0.36
C ASN A 162 -15.14 22.42 1.03
N GLU A 163 -15.74 22.92 2.12
CA GLU A 163 -15.39 22.64 3.53
C GLU A 163 -15.20 21.14 3.88
N THR A 164 -15.57 20.24 2.97
CA THR A 164 -15.39 18.78 2.99
C THR A 164 -13.99 18.25 2.62
N ALA A 165 -13.09 19.07 2.07
CA ALA A 165 -11.80 18.60 1.55
C ALA A 165 -10.83 18.09 2.64
N ASP A 166 -10.91 18.64 3.87
CA ASP A 166 -10.13 18.17 5.02
C ASP A 166 -10.43 16.71 5.40
N ALA A 167 -11.64 16.22 5.09
CA ALA A 167 -12.03 14.85 5.35
C ALA A 167 -11.42 13.84 4.35
N TYR A 168 -11.07 14.30 3.13
CA TYR A 168 -10.44 13.47 2.11
C TYR A 168 -8.90 13.45 2.24
N ASN A 169 -8.28 14.62 2.48
CA ASN A 169 -6.83 14.81 2.40
C ASN A 169 -6.02 14.15 3.52
N GLY A 170 -6.63 13.37 4.42
CA GLY A 170 -5.90 12.67 5.50
C GLY A 170 -5.22 13.55 6.56
N GLN A 171 -5.04 14.86 6.31
CA GLN A 171 -4.16 15.74 7.07
C GLN A 171 -4.51 15.86 8.54
N GLN A 172 -5.80 15.82 8.93
CA GLN A 172 -6.23 15.91 10.32
C GLN A 172 -5.55 17.06 11.10
N GLY A 173 -5.31 18.20 10.42
CA GLY A 173 -4.61 19.37 10.98
C GLY A 173 -3.07 19.32 10.97
N ASP A 174 -2.44 18.29 10.42
CA ASP A 174 -0.99 18.18 10.27
C ASP A 174 -0.53 18.73 8.91
N MET A 175 0.05 19.93 8.92
CA MET A 175 0.58 20.57 7.71
C MET A 175 1.74 19.81 7.05
N TRP A 176 2.34 18.84 7.74
CA TRP A 176 3.47 18.05 7.26
C TRP A 176 3.08 16.61 6.88
N ASP A 177 1.78 16.33 6.71
CA ASP A 177 1.32 14.94 6.53
C ASP A 177 1.98 14.28 5.32
N ALA A 178 1.82 14.87 4.14
CA ALA A 178 2.41 14.36 2.90
C ALA A 178 3.92 14.09 3.01
N GLN A 179 4.67 14.97 3.68
CA GLN A 179 6.11 14.76 3.90
C GLN A 179 6.39 13.57 4.82
N LYS A 180 5.60 13.39 5.89
CA LYS A 180 5.72 12.27 6.82
C LYS A 180 5.28 10.96 6.16
N ASP A 181 4.25 10.99 5.33
CA ASP A 181 3.74 9.85 4.58
C ASP A 181 4.75 9.36 3.53
N MET A 182 5.32 10.28 2.75
CA MET A 182 6.46 9.97 1.86
C MET A 182 7.68 9.43 2.64
N ALA A 183 7.99 10.02 3.80
CA ALA A 183 9.11 9.55 4.62
C ALA A 183 8.87 8.14 5.16
N LEU A 184 7.64 7.80 5.57
CA LEU A 184 7.28 6.47 6.04
C LEU A 184 7.28 5.45 4.90
N ALA A 185 6.76 5.79 3.72
CA ALA A 185 6.89 4.95 2.53
C ALA A 185 8.35 4.67 2.19
N THR A 186 9.20 5.69 2.25
CA THR A 186 10.64 5.54 2.05
C THR A 186 11.27 4.65 3.11
N ALA A 187 10.94 4.85 4.39
CA ALA A 187 11.46 4.04 5.49
C ALA A 187 11.07 2.57 5.33
N GLY A 188 9.81 2.27 4.99
CA GLY A 188 9.34 0.92 4.70
C GLY A 188 10.11 0.26 3.55
N ALA A 189 10.34 1.00 2.46
CA ALA A 189 11.11 0.51 1.32
C ALA A 189 12.58 0.22 1.70
N LEU A 190 13.21 1.08 2.49
CA LEU A 190 14.59 0.90 2.96
C LEU A 190 14.72 -0.31 3.91
N LEU A 191 13.74 -0.53 4.80
CA LEU A 191 13.70 -1.73 5.65
C LEU A 191 13.60 -3.00 4.81
N SER A 192 12.73 -3.02 3.80
CA SER A 192 12.62 -4.13 2.87
C SER A 192 13.88 -4.33 2.03
N ALA A 193 14.52 -3.25 1.59
CA ALA A 193 15.80 -3.31 0.89
C ALA A 193 16.90 -3.92 1.78
N GLY A 194 17.02 -3.48 3.03
CA GLY A 194 17.93 -4.06 4.01
C GLY A 194 17.71 -5.56 4.20
N TRP A 195 16.46 -5.97 4.39
CA TRP A 195 16.09 -7.39 4.49
C TRP A 195 16.47 -8.20 3.23
N MET A 196 16.19 -7.67 2.03
CA MET A 196 16.54 -8.32 0.76
C MET A 196 18.06 -8.44 0.55
N LEU A 197 18.85 -7.46 1.01
CA LEU A 197 20.31 -7.50 0.94
C LEU A 197 20.91 -8.51 1.93
N LEU A 198 20.31 -8.64 3.13
CA LEU A 198 20.74 -9.62 4.15
C LEU A 198 20.41 -11.05 3.75
N ARG A 199 19.31 -11.27 3.01
CA ARG A 199 18.99 -12.56 2.40
C ARG A 199 19.85 -12.84 1.16
N ASN A 200 21.17 -12.94 1.32
CA ASN A 200 22.04 -13.48 0.28
C ASN A 200 21.67 -14.95 0.03
N SER A 201 20.89 -15.21 -1.02
CA SER A 201 20.96 -16.51 -1.68
C SER A 201 22.18 -16.45 -2.60
N PRO A 202 23.16 -17.36 -2.49
CA PRO A 202 24.11 -17.54 -3.58
C PRO A 202 23.26 -17.90 -4.79
N THR A 203 23.12 -16.96 -5.73
CA THR A 203 22.62 -17.29 -7.06
C THR A 203 23.55 -18.38 -7.55
N LYS A 204 23.08 -19.63 -7.54
CA LYS A 204 23.55 -20.64 -8.47
C LYS A 204 23.41 -19.96 -9.83
N ARG A 205 24.52 -19.41 -10.33
CA ARG A 205 24.73 -19.31 -11.77
C ARG A 205 24.43 -20.72 -12.24
N LEU A 206 23.37 -20.88 -13.01
CA LEU A 206 23.27 -22.03 -13.90
C LEU A 206 24.41 -21.84 -14.90
N SER A 207 25.60 -22.25 -14.49
CA SER A 207 26.70 -22.55 -15.37
C SER A 207 26.33 -23.84 -16.11
N GLN A 208 25.99 -23.65 -17.38
CA GLN A 208 26.26 -24.53 -18.51
C GLN A 208 25.64 -25.93 -18.55
N GLY A 209 25.22 -26.26 -19.77
CA GLY A 209 24.66 -27.52 -20.25
C GLY A 209 23.95 -27.23 -21.55
#